data_AF-A0A220S1Y7-F1
#
_entry.id   AF-A0A220S1Y7-F1
#
_cell.length_a   1.000
_cell.length_b   1.000
_cell.length_c   1.000
_cell.angle_alpha   90.00
_cell.angle_beta   90.00
_cell.angle_gamma   90.00
#
_symmetry.space_group_name_H-M   'P 1'
#
loop_
_entity.id
_entity.type
_entity.pdbx_description
1 polymer ?
#
loop_
_entity_poly.entity_id
_entity_poly.type
_entity_poly.pdbx_seq_one_letter_code
_entity_poly.pdbx_strand_id
1 'polypeptide(L)'
;MAKQADDVEAIITDVFRVSGIKLTADDPIIAVLLVQEARLKALFEEQRIGIQQGLAEYAAEMDDALKETVAAAKELKTYREQILADLLAKSDGQLQDAEGRIYAAMQPKIAAQNKALADEIAAKMNRSWLVAALISLGVFFALLKFI
;
A
#
# COMPACT_ATOMS: atom_id res chain seq x y z
N MET A 1 32.49 -54.10 25.65
CA MET A 1 32.13 -54.95 26.79
C MET A 1 31.69 -54.12 28.01
N ALA A 2 32.39 -53.04 28.39
CA ALA A 2 31.96 -52.17 29.49
C ALA A 2 30.53 -51.60 29.32
N LYS A 3 30.21 -51.01 28.16
CA LYS A 3 28.88 -50.44 27.88
C LYS A 3 27.73 -51.47 27.98
N GLN A 4 27.99 -52.71 27.62
CA GLN A 4 26.98 -53.77 27.62
C GLN A 4 26.73 -54.31 29.04
N ALA A 5 27.74 -54.27 29.91
CA ALA A 5 27.59 -54.57 31.33
C ALA A 5 26.78 -53.47 32.04
N ASP A 6 27.04 -52.20 31.71
CA ASP A 6 26.29 -51.06 32.26
C ASP A 6 24.81 -51.08 31.81
N ASP A 7 24.54 -51.41 30.55
CA ASP A 7 23.17 -51.51 30.02
C ASP A 7 22.39 -52.67 30.70
N VAL A 8 23.04 -53.79 31.01
CA VAL A 8 22.44 -54.92 31.73
C VAL A 8 22.10 -54.55 33.18
N GLU A 9 23.02 -53.89 33.88
CA GLU A 9 22.82 -53.48 35.28
C GLU A 9 21.70 -52.42 35.41
N ALA A 10 21.61 -51.51 34.44
CA ALA A 10 20.52 -50.55 34.35
C ALA A 10 19.16 -51.24 34.17
N ILE A 11 19.05 -52.21 33.25
CA ILE A 11 17.81 -52.96 33.03
C ILE A 11 17.42 -53.76 34.28
N ILE A 12 18.37 -54.44 34.93
CA ILE A 12 18.09 -55.20 36.16
C ILE A 12 17.54 -54.25 37.25
N THR A 13 18.17 -53.09 37.42
CA THR A 13 17.75 -52.07 38.37
C THR A 13 16.36 -51.53 38.06
N ASP A 14 16.08 -51.24 36.79
CA ASP A 14 14.80 -50.69 36.35
C ASP A 14 13.65 -51.70 36.45
N VAL A 15 13.88 -52.95 36.07
CA VAL A 15 12.88 -54.01 36.22
C VAL A 15 12.57 -54.24 37.70
N PHE A 16 13.59 -54.29 38.56
CA PHE A 16 13.39 -54.42 39.99
C PHE A 16 12.62 -53.22 40.56
N ARG A 17 12.97 -51.99 40.15
CA ARG A 17 12.30 -50.76 40.58
C ARG A 17 10.83 -50.71 40.19
N VAL A 18 10.47 -51.15 38.98
CA VAL A 18 9.11 -51.02 38.44
C VAL A 18 8.23 -52.21 38.82
N SER A 19 8.78 -53.43 38.84
CA SER A 19 8.01 -54.67 39.02
C SER A 19 8.31 -55.42 40.31
N GLY A 20 9.37 -55.08 41.03
CA GLY A 20 9.84 -55.82 42.22
C GLY A 20 10.52 -57.16 41.90
N ILE A 21 10.63 -57.55 40.62
CA ILE A 21 11.23 -58.81 40.19
C ILE A 21 12.76 -58.68 40.22
N LYS A 22 13.43 -59.60 40.91
CA LYS A 22 14.90 -59.70 40.89
C LYS A 22 15.34 -60.48 39.66
N LEU A 23 16.15 -59.84 38.83
CA LEU A 23 16.82 -60.47 37.70
C LEU A 23 18.33 -60.53 37.93
N THR A 24 18.97 -61.48 37.27
CA THR A 24 20.41 -61.66 37.21
C THR A 24 20.89 -61.54 35.77
N ALA A 25 22.17 -61.24 35.57
CA ALA A 25 22.73 -61.03 34.23
C ALA A 25 22.61 -62.25 33.32
N ASP A 26 22.54 -63.45 33.90
CA ASP A 26 22.42 -64.72 33.17
C ASP A 26 20.96 -65.10 32.84
N ASP A 27 19.97 -64.33 33.32
CA ASP A 27 18.57 -64.62 33.01
C ASP A 27 18.29 -64.38 31.51
N PRO A 28 17.69 -65.35 30.79
CA PRO A 28 17.47 -65.25 29.35
C PRO A 28 16.55 -64.09 28.95
N ILE A 29 15.73 -63.60 29.89
CA ILE A 29 14.87 -62.43 29.69
C ILE A 29 15.67 -61.13 29.52
N ILE A 30 16.89 -61.03 30.09
CA ILE A 30 17.75 -59.85 29.93
C ILE A 30 18.12 -59.63 28.48
N ALA A 31 18.46 -60.71 27.75
CA ALA A 31 18.76 -60.62 26.32
C ALA A 31 17.55 -60.10 25.52
N VAL A 32 16.34 -60.54 25.87
CA VAL A 32 15.10 -60.09 25.25
C VAL A 32 14.81 -58.61 25.56
N LEU A 33 15.05 -58.16 26.80
CA LEU A 33 14.85 -56.77 27.21
C LEU A 33 15.85 -55.83 26.53
N LEU A 34 17.12 -56.23 26.40
CA LEU A 34 18.13 -55.47 25.66
C LEU A 34 17.76 -55.30 24.18
N VAL A 35 17.29 -56.36 23.54
CA VAL A 35 16.85 -56.30 22.13
C VAL A 35 15.63 -55.39 21.98
N GLN A 36 14.67 -55.45 22.91
CA GLN A 36 13.51 -54.56 22.91
C GLN A 36 13.90 -53.10 23.12
N GLU A 37 14.78 -52.82 24.06
CA GLU A 37 15.26 -51.46 24.34
C GLU A 37 16.00 -50.89 23.12
N ALA A 38 16.88 -51.67 22.49
CA ALA A 38 17.57 -51.27 21.27
C ALA A 38 16.59 -50.96 20.13
N ARG A 39 15.54 -51.78 19.97
CA ARG A 39 14.49 -51.57 18.95
C ARG A 39 13.66 -50.33 19.24
N LEU A 40 13.30 -50.07 20.50
CA LEU A 40 12.56 -48.87 20.88
C LEU A 40 13.41 -47.61 20.68
N LYS A 41 14.68 -47.62 21.06
CA LYS A 41 15.63 -46.52 20.80
C LYS A 41 15.73 -46.22 19.30
N ALA A 42 15.81 -47.25 18.47
CA ALA A 42 15.85 -47.08 17.01
C ALA A 42 14.55 -46.44 16.46
N LEU A 43 13.38 -46.88 16.92
CA LEU A 43 12.09 -46.31 16.52
C LEU A 43 11.96 -44.83 16.94
N PHE A 44 12.39 -44.48 18.16
CA PHE A 44 12.36 -43.09 18.61
C PHE A 44 13.33 -42.20 17.83
N GLU A 45 14.51 -42.72 17.45
CA GLU A 45 15.47 -41.97 16.64
C GLU A 45 14.92 -41.72 15.24
N GLU A 46 14.32 -42.73 14.60
CA GLU A 46 13.65 -42.60 13.30
C GLU A 46 12.49 -41.60 13.36
N GLN A 47 11.66 -41.68 14.41
CA GLN A 47 10.58 -40.72 14.63
C GLN A 47 11.11 -39.29 14.83
N ARG A 48 12.20 -39.12 15.59
CA ARG A 48 12.83 -37.81 15.82
C ARG A 48 13.34 -37.20 14.52
N ILE A 49 13.98 -38.01 13.68
CA ILE A 49 14.44 -37.59 12.35
C ILE A 49 13.24 -37.18 11.48
N GLY A 50 12.19 -38.00 11.46
CA GLY A 50 10.96 -37.69 10.71
C GLY A 50 10.28 -36.38 11.17
N ILE A 51 10.20 -36.14 12.48
CA ILE A 51 9.65 -34.89 13.03
C ILE A 51 10.51 -33.69 12.64
N GLN A 52 11.85 -33.80 12.73
CA GLN A 52 12.74 -32.72 12.35
C GLN A 52 12.64 -32.38 10.87
N GLN A 53 12.57 -33.41 10.00
CA GLN A 53 12.40 -33.23 8.57
C GLN A 53 11.05 -32.59 8.24
N GLY A 54 9.95 -33.08 8.82
CA GLY A 54 8.62 -32.51 8.61
C GLY A 54 8.49 -31.07 9.09
N LEU A 55 9.10 -30.73 10.22
CA LEU A 55 9.14 -29.35 10.71
C LEU A 55 9.98 -28.43 9.81
N ALA A 56 11.10 -28.92 9.27
CA ALA A 56 11.92 -28.17 8.33
C ALA A 56 11.20 -27.94 7.00
N GLU A 57 10.50 -28.94 6.48
CA GLU A 57 9.68 -28.85 5.28
C GLU A 57 8.52 -27.87 5.46
N TYR A 58 7.79 -27.97 6.58
CA TYR A 58 6.72 -27.04 6.92
C TYR A 58 7.23 -25.60 7.06
N ALA A 59 8.40 -25.39 7.69
CA ALA A 59 9.00 -24.07 7.80
C ALA A 59 9.39 -23.48 6.44
N ALA A 60 9.89 -24.31 5.51
CA ALA A 60 10.22 -23.89 4.15
C ALA A 60 8.95 -23.51 3.37
N GLU A 61 7.90 -24.32 3.45
CA GLU A 61 6.61 -24.03 2.80
C GLU A 61 5.98 -22.74 3.35
N MET A 62 6.04 -22.54 4.67
CA MET A 62 5.59 -21.29 5.28
C MET A 62 6.40 -20.08 4.83
N ASP A 63 7.73 -20.19 4.72
CA ASP A 63 8.59 -19.10 4.26
C ASP A 63 8.26 -18.70 2.81
N ASP A 64 8.02 -19.68 1.95
CA ASP A 64 7.65 -19.42 0.56
C ASP A 64 6.25 -18.78 0.44
N ALA A 65 5.25 -19.28 1.17
CA ALA A 65 3.94 -18.64 1.25
C ALA A 65 4.02 -17.19 1.79
N LEU A 66 4.92 -16.93 2.74
CA LEU A 66 5.11 -15.61 3.32
C LEU A 66 5.78 -14.66 2.31
N LYS A 67 6.73 -15.14 1.51
CA LYS A 67 7.30 -14.35 0.39
C LYS A 67 6.25 -14.00 -0.66
N GLU A 68 5.40 -14.95 -1.04
CA GLU A 68 4.32 -14.72 -2.02
C GLU A 68 3.32 -13.68 -1.52
N THR A 69 2.88 -13.79 -0.27
CA THR A 69 1.96 -12.81 0.33
C THR A 69 2.56 -11.42 0.45
N VAL A 70 3.86 -11.32 0.81
CA VAL A 70 4.58 -10.04 0.83
C VAL A 70 4.72 -9.45 -0.58
N ALA A 71 5.00 -10.27 -1.58
CA ALA A 71 5.07 -9.84 -2.97
C ALA A 71 3.72 -9.31 -3.46
N ALA A 72 2.63 -10.04 -3.22
CA ALA A 72 1.28 -9.61 -3.55
C ALA A 72 0.89 -8.29 -2.85
N ALA A 73 1.27 -8.12 -1.57
CA ALA A 73 1.03 -6.88 -0.84
C ALA A 73 1.80 -5.70 -1.45
N LYS A 74 3.03 -5.93 -1.93
CA LYS A 74 3.84 -4.90 -2.61
C LYS A 74 3.24 -4.51 -3.96
N GLU A 75 2.74 -5.47 -4.73
CA GLU A 75 2.03 -5.21 -5.99
C GLU A 75 0.74 -4.41 -5.75
N LEU A 76 -0.05 -4.80 -4.74
CA LEU A 76 -1.26 -4.07 -4.37
C LEU A 76 -0.97 -2.62 -3.98
N LYS A 77 0.13 -2.39 -3.23
CA LYS A 77 0.58 -1.03 -2.89
C LYS A 77 0.92 -0.22 -4.15
N THR A 78 1.67 -0.82 -5.07
CA THR A 78 2.08 -0.18 -6.33
C THR A 78 0.86 0.17 -7.17
N TYR A 79 -0.09 -0.76 -7.29
CA TYR A 79 -1.33 -0.55 -8.03
C TYR A 79 -2.17 0.58 -7.41
N ARG A 80 -2.23 0.65 -6.08
CA ARG A 80 -2.90 1.75 -5.37
C ARG A 80 -2.27 3.11 -5.67
N GLU A 81 -0.94 3.19 -5.69
CA GLU A 81 -0.22 4.42 -6.02
C GLU A 81 -0.47 4.86 -7.47
N GLN A 82 -0.49 3.91 -8.41
CA GLN A 82 -0.83 4.17 -9.82
C GLN A 82 -2.27 4.69 -9.98
N ILE A 83 -3.25 4.04 -9.34
CA ILE A 83 -4.65 4.50 -9.36
C ILE A 83 -4.75 5.92 -8.82
N LEU A 84 -4.07 6.23 -7.71
CA LEU A 84 -4.09 7.58 -7.14
C LEU A 84 -3.46 8.61 -8.08
N ALA A 85 -2.36 8.26 -8.74
CA ALA A 85 -1.73 9.13 -9.74
C ALA A 85 -2.65 9.38 -10.94
N ASP A 86 -3.30 8.34 -11.47
CA ASP A 86 -4.26 8.45 -12.57
C ASP A 86 -5.48 9.28 -12.20
N LEU A 87 -6.02 9.11 -10.98
CA LEU A 87 -7.14 9.91 -10.46
C LEU A 87 -6.75 11.39 -10.35
N LEU A 88 -5.57 11.69 -9.82
CA LEU A 88 -5.06 13.07 -9.70
C LEU A 88 -4.86 13.69 -11.07
N ALA A 89 -4.17 13.01 -11.99
CA ALA A 89 -3.95 13.50 -13.35
C ALA A 89 -5.27 13.76 -14.10
N LYS A 90 -6.25 12.86 -13.95
CA LYS A 90 -7.57 13.02 -14.56
C LYS A 90 -8.36 14.17 -13.93
N SER A 91 -8.27 14.36 -12.62
CA SER A 91 -8.90 15.49 -11.91
C SER A 91 -8.29 16.82 -12.35
N ASP A 92 -6.97 16.91 -12.46
CA ASP A 92 -6.27 18.11 -12.90
C ASP A 92 -6.63 18.46 -14.36
N GLY A 93 -6.68 17.45 -15.24
CA GLY A 93 -7.14 17.65 -16.61
C GLY A 93 -8.60 18.13 -16.69
N GLN A 94 -9.49 17.57 -15.86
CA GLN A 94 -10.89 18.03 -15.80
C GLN A 94 -11.03 19.46 -15.27
N LEU A 95 -10.21 19.85 -14.29
CA LEU A 95 -10.17 21.22 -13.79
C LEU A 95 -9.65 22.19 -14.86
N GLN A 96 -8.58 21.83 -15.57
CA GLN A 96 -8.01 22.65 -16.64
C GLN A 96 -8.99 22.82 -17.81
N ASP A 97 -9.70 21.75 -18.19
CA ASP A 97 -10.76 21.81 -19.20
C ASP A 97 -11.95 22.66 -18.73
N ALA A 98 -12.35 22.53 -17.47
CA ALA A 98 -13.44 23.33 -16.89
C ALA A 98 -13.06 24.83 -16.85
N GLU A 99 -11.84 25.16 -16.41
CA GLU A 99 -11.29 26.51 -16.45
C GLU A 99 -11.25 27.06 -17.87
N GLY A 100 -10.73 26.28 -18.84
CA GLY A 100 -10.70 26.67 -20.24
C GLY A 100 -12.09 26.96 -20.82
N ARG A 101 -13.09 26.13 -20.47
CA ARG A 101 -14.49 26.34 -20.87
C ARG A 101 -15.11 27.57 -20.21
N ILE A 102 -14.82 27.81 -18.92
CA ILE A 102 -15.28 29.02 -18.22
C ILE A 102 -14.66 30.26 -18.85
N TYR A 103 -13.35 30.25 -19.13
CA TYR A 103 -12.67 31.34 -19.83
C TYR A 103 -13.26 31.59 -21.21
N ALA A 104 -13.45 30.54 -22.02
CA ALA A 104 -14.05 30.65 -23.34
C ALA A 104 -15.50 31.18 -23.30
N ALA A 105 -16.27 30.84 -22.28
CA ALA A 105 -17.64 31.33 -22.09
C ALA A 105 -17.70 32.78 -21.55
N MET A 106 -16.73 33.19 -20.74
CA MET A 106 -16.68 34.53 -20.15
C MET A 106 -16.04 35.59 -21.07
N GLN A 107 -15.03 35.22 -21.86
CA GLN A 107 -14.34 36.13 -22.77
C GLN A 107 -15.26 36.91 -23.74
N PRO A 108 -16.25 36.30 -24.43
CA PRO A 108 -17.17 37.05 -25.28
C PRO A 108 -18.09 37.98 -24.47
N LYS A 109 -18.46 37.63 -23.24
CA LYS A 109 -19.26 38.50 -22.36
C LYS A 109 -18.47 39.72 -21.90
N ILE A 110 -17.21 39.51 -21.50
CA ILE A 110 -16.30 40.59 -21.09
C ILE A 110 -16.03 41.52 -22.29
N ALA A 111 -15.78 40.96 -23.48
CA ALA A 111 -15.59 41.75 -24.69
C ALA A 111 -16.84 42.57 -25.06
N ALA A 112 -18.03 41.98 -24.95
CA ALA A 112 -19.29 42.69 -25.21
C ALA A 112 -19.56 43.81 -24.20
N GLN A 113 -19.31 43.57 -22.90
CA GLN A 113 -19.44 44.60 -21.87
C GLN A 113 -18.43 45.73 -22.05
N ASN A 114 -17.18 45.42 -22.35
CA ASN A 114 -16.15 46.42 -22.61
C ASN A 114 -16.47 47.26 -23.84
N LYS A 115 -17.00 46.64 -24.90
CA LYS A 115 -17.47 47.37 -26.08
C LYS A 115 -18.65 48.27 -25.74
N ALA A 116 -19.64 47.78 -24.98
CA ALA A 116 -20.78 48.57 -24.55
C ALA A 116 -20.37 49.77 -23.68
N LEU A 117 -19.41 49.58 -22.76
CA LEU A 117 -18.84 50.64 -21.95
C LEU A 117 -18.07 51.66 -22.81
N ALA A 118 -17.26 51.20 -23.75
CA ALA A 118 -16.54 52.07 -24.67
C ALA A 118 -17.50 52.88 -25.55
N ASP A 119 -18.56 52.27 -26.05
CA ASP A 119 -19.60 52.92 -26.85
C ASP A 119 -20.39 53.95 -26.01
N GLU A 120 -20.70 53.64 -24.74
CA GLU A 120 -21.36 54.59 -23.84
C GLU A 120 -20.48 55.79 -23.52
N ILE A 121 -19.18 55.57 -23.25
CA ILE A 121 -18.21 56.63 -23.01
C ILE A 121 -18.05 57.49 -24.28
N ALA A 122 -17.93 56.88 -25.45
CA ALA A 122 -17.85 57.60 -26.73
C ALA A 122 -19.11 58.45 -26.98
N ALA A 123 -20.30 57.90 -26.70
CA ALA A 123 -21.57 58.61 -26.85
C ALA A 123 -21.67 59.80 -25.88
N LYS A 124 -21.28 59.63 -24.61
CA LYS A 124 -21.23 60.72 -23.63
C LYS A 124 -20.23 61.80 -24.03
N MET A 125 -19.05 61.40 -24.51
CA MET A 125 -18.01 62.32 -24.96
C MET A 125 -18.46 63.13 -26.18
N ASN A 126 -19.10 62.49 -27.16
CA ASN A 126 -19.64 63.17 -28.34
C ASN A 126 -20.74 64.18 -27.96
N ARG A 127 -21.65 63.79 -27.04
CA ARG A 127 -22.69 64.70 -26.53
C ARG A 127 -22.08 65.89 -25.78
N SER A 128 -21.05 65.65 -24.97
CA SER A 128 -20.34 66.73 -24.25
C SER A 128 -19.64 67.68 -25.21
N TRP A 129 -19.02 67.17 -26.29
CA TRP A 129 -18.34 67.98 -27.29
C TRP A 129 -19.31 68.85 -28.09
N LEU A 130 -20.47 68.31 -28.48
CA LEU A 130 -21.53 69.07 -29.14
C LEU A 130 -22.06 70.22 -28.28
N VAL A 131 -22.26 69.99 -26.97
CA VAL A 131 -22.69 71.06 -26.05
C VAL A 131 -21.61 72.14 -25.93
N ALA A 132 -20.34 71.76 -25.82
CA ALA A 132 -19.23 72.72 -25.79
C ALA A 132 -19.14 73.55 -27.08
N ALA A 133 -19.35 72.92 -28.25
CA ALA A 133 -19.36 73.60 -29.55
C ALA A 133 -20.53 74.59 -29.69
N LEU A 134 -21.72 74.24 -29.18
CA LEU A 134 -22.88 75.14 -29.19
C LEU A 134 -22.67 76.36 -28.28
N ILE A 135 -22.08 76.16 -27.10
CA ILE A 135 -21.75 77.25 -26.17
C ILE A 135 -20.70 78.18 -26.81
N SER A 136 -19.64 77.63 -27.39
CA SER A 136 -18.59 78.44 -28.02
C SER A 136 -19.12 79.21 -29.23
N LEU A 137 -20.01 78.61 -30.04
CA LEU A 137 -20.68 79.29 -31.15
C LEU A 137 -21.59 80.42 -30.65
N GLY A 138 -22.34 80.21 -29.58
CA GLY A 138 -23.16 81.25 -28.95
C GLY A 138 -22.34 82.43 -28.44
N VAL A 139 -21.19 82.16 -27.79
CA VAL A 139 -20.25 83.20 -27.37
C VAL A 139 -19.66 83.94 -28.56
N PHE A 140 -19.31 83.23 -29.64
CA PHE A 140 -18.78 83.84 -30.87
C PHE A 140 -19.79 84.80 -31.51
N PHE A 141 -21.06 84.40 -31.65
CA PHE A 141 -22.12 85.27 -32.17
C PHE A 141 -22.42 86.46 -31.26
N ALA A 142 -22.33 86.29 -29.94
CA ALA A 142 -22.49 87.39 -28.99
C ALA A 142 -21.37 88.43 -29.13
N LEU A 143 -20.10 87.99 -29.23
CA LEU A 143 -18.95 88.88 -29.42
C LEU A 143 -19.02 89.63 -30.76
N LEU A 144 -19.51 88.98 -31.82
CA LEU A 144 -19.65 89.59 -33.14
C LEU A 144 -20.73 90.69 -33.20
N LYS A 145 -21.68 90.71 -32.24
CA LYS A 145 -22.67 91.78 -32.10
C LYS A 145 -22.17 92.99 -31.31
N PHE A 146 -21.05 92.85 -30.61
CA PHE A 146 -20.41 93.92 -29.82
C PHE A 146 -19.23 94.59 -30.55
N ILE A 147 -18.92 94.16 -31.77
CA ILE A 147 -17.97 94.74 -32.72
C ILE A 147 -18.75 95.39 -33.86
#